data_AF-A0A523YGK1-F1
#
_entry.id   AF-A0A523YGK1-F1
#
_cell.length_a   1.000
_cell.length_b   1.000
_cell.length_c   1.000
_cell.angle_alpha   90.00
_cell.angle_beta   90.00
_cell.angle_gamma   90.00
#
_symmetry.space_group_name_H-M   'P 1'
#
loop_
_entity.id
_entity.type
_entity.pdbx_description
1 polymer ?
#
loop_
_entity_poly.entity_id
_entity_poly.type
_entity_poly.pdbx_seq_one_letter_code
_entity_poly.pdbx_strand_id
1 'polypeptide(L)'
;MRLRVFLFKRMIHTIITLLIVLVLLFVIFRLMPGDPTRFFIEPGQTEETRNQLLVKFGFRQWEDAPGIYREMSFEASEPGGYQIIMNVTDTQQNNITLYASYNKAERFTSADMIGVWVWTELIYDNVTGRLGTAVIGDDLTIKADVISTSATPDIHVSADIAVIKTTNTSETPHIVFDNVTFTWETDGIYLYDITGLSEAGVYIVTTRVRDNSIGEERTVTHAFALNVDETQVGPFELVEDKIYTYEDEFSNLRGRVRISIISSGGGIDNIEGTVINPSRDESHFGILGHPQITVPRNIFEQFWVYFTSMLQGDFGESFYSRRPVWSHIAEKAPPTILLFGSALILQVIFGVLIGVLLAWRRGTRMELGAVVTALFFYSMPLFWFGLILIWAFAFQLGWFPFGGIKTAELWLGGAPDILTQIGDVASHMFLPLLTLMIVGLAFTILLMRNAMLEVLGEDYILTAKAKGLSERKVMYKHAARNAMLPVVTIIAISVGSVVSGGVLTETIFSWPGMGYFLVQSTLQQDYPSVQGVFFLLALLTIVANVVADVLYAFLDPRVRL
;
A
#
# COMPACT_ATOMS: atom_id res chain seq x y z
N MET A 1 49.24 -11.04 -5.35
CA MET A 1 47.97 -11.17 -6.07
C MET A 1 47.65 -9.89 -6.86
N ARG A 2 47.22 -10.02 -8.12
CA ARG A 2 47.03 -8.85 -8.98
C ARG A 2 45.89 -8.01 -8.40
N LEU A 3 45.99 -6.67 -8.37
CA LEU A 3 44.95 -5.73 -7.88
C LEU A 3 43.53 -6.12 -8.31
N ARG A 4 43.38 -6.63 -9.54
CA ARG A 4 42.11 -7.14 -10.08
C ARG A 4 41.50 -8.29 -9.26
N VAL A 5 42.29 -9.23 -8.79
CA VAL A 5 41.82 -10.36 -7.96
C VAL A 5 41.42 -9.89 -6.56
N PHE A 6 42.12 -8.88 -6.01
CA PHE A 6 41.73 -8.24 -4.75
C PHE A 6 40.38 -7.54 -4.87
N LEU A 7 40.24 -6.67 -5.87
CA LEU A 7 39.00 -5.94 -6.13
C LEU A 7 37.84 -6.91 -6.41
N PHE A 8 38.06 -7.98 -7.16
CA PHE A 8 37.04 -8.99 -7.43
C PHE A 8 36.58 -9.72 -6.16
N LYS A 9 37.52 -10.20 -5.32
CA LYS A 9 37.17 -10.82 -4.03
C LYS A 9 36.43 -9.86 -3.11
N ARG A 10 36.82 -8.59 -3.09
CA ARG A 10 36.17 -7.56 -2.28
C ARG A 10 34.76 -7.27 -2.79
N MET A 11 34.58 -7.16 -4.10
CA MET A 11 33.27 -6.98 -4.72
C MET A 11 32.30 -8.12 -4.37
N ILE A 12 32.75 -9.38 -4.41
CA ILE A 12 31.95 -10.53 -3.97
C ILE A 12 31.55 -10.38 -2.50
N HIS A 13 32.48 -10.06 -1.61
CA HIS A 13 32.17 -9.86 -0.19
C HIS A 13 31.16 -8.73 0.00
N THR A 14 31.36 -7.60 -0.67
CA THR A 14 30.43 -6.46 -0.66
C THR A 14 29.02 -6.86 -1.10
N ILE A 15 28.88 -7.62 -2.18
CA ILE A 15 27.58 -8.10 -2.67
C ILE A 15 26.92 -9.03 -1.65
N ILE A 16 27.68 -9.97 -1.08
CA ILE A 16 27.17 -10.89 -0.06
C ILE A 16 26.72 -10.11 1.19
N THR A 17 27.53 -9.16 1.66
CA THR A 17 27.17 -8.32 2.82
C THR A 17 25.91 -7.52 2.54
N LEU A 18 25.78 -6.91 1.36
CA LEU A 18 24.59 -6.15 0.98
C LEU A 18 23.34 -7.04 0.90
N LEU A 19 23.47 -8.24 0.35
CA LEU A 19 22.38 -9.22 0.29
C LEU A 19 21.94 -9.65 1.69
N ILE A 20 22.89 -9.95 2.58
CA ILE A 20 22.60 -10.29 3.98
C ILE A 20 21.85 -9.14 4.66
N VAL A 21 22.30 -7.90 4.46
CA VAL A 21 21.62 -6.71 5.02
C VAL A 21 20.20 -6.58 4.47
N LEU A 22 19.99 -6.72 3.16
CA LEU A 22 18.66 -6.64 2.54
C LEU A 22 17.72 -7.72 3.05
N VAL A 23 18.18 -8.96 3.16
CA VAL A 23 17.39 -10.07 3.72
C VAL A 23 17.07 -9.82 5.19
N LEU A 24 18.06 -9.39 5.98
CA LEU A 24 17.87 -9.09 7.39
C LEU A 24 16.85 -7.97 7.59
N LEU A 25 16.99 -6.84 6.89
CA LEU A 25 16.04 -5.74 6.94
C LEU A 25 14.66 -6.23 6.51
N PHE A 26 14.57 -6.97 5.40
CA PHE A 26 13.32 -7.54 4.95
C PHE A 26 12.63 -8.34 6.07
N VAL A 27 13.34 -9.32 6.66
CA VAL A 27 12.80 -10.19 7.71
C VAL A 27 12.42 -9.42 8.97
N ILE A 28 13.30 -8.55 9.48
CA ILE A 28 13.05 -7.78 10.71
C ILE A 28 11.74 -7.01 10.62
N PHE A 29 11.49 -6.31 9.51
CA PHE A 29 10.28 -5.50 9.38
C PHE A 29 9.01 -6.30 9.14
N ARG A 30 9.09 -7.54 8.66
CA ARG A 30 7.93 -8.45 8.60
C ARG A 30 7.68 -9.17 9.93
N LEU A 31 8.70 -9.26 10.80
CA LEU A 31 8.58 -9.79 12.15
C LEU A 31 8.12 -8.75 13.18
N MET A 32 8.26 -7.45 12.88
CA MET A 32 7.81 -6.40 13.79
C MET A 32 6.29 -6.49 13.99
N PRO A 33 5.80 -6.54 15.24
CA PRO A 33 4.38 -6.62 15.51
C PRO A 33 3.70 -5.29 15.17
N GLY A 34 2.62 -5.36 14.40
CA GLY A 34 1.81 -4.19 14.00
C GLY A 34 1.46 -4.25 12.52
N ASP A 35 0.21 -3.94 12.18
CA ASP A 35 -0.20 -3.79 10.78
C ASP A 35 0.30 -2.42 10.29
N PRO A 36 1.25 -2.37 9.33
CA PRO A 36 1.81 -1.12 8.81
C PRO A 36 0.76 -0.22 8.16
N THR A 37 -0.41 -0.76 7.82
CA THR A 37 -1.52 0.01 7.21
C THR A 37 -2.42 0.71 8.22
N ARG A 38 -2.33 0.39 9.51
CA ARG A 38 -3.18 1.02 10.55
C ARG A 38 -3.03 2.54 10.64
N PHE A 39 -1.86 3.08 10.29
CA PHE A 39 -1.61 4.53 10.29
C PHE A 39 -2.21 5.27 9.09
N PHE A 40 -2.62 4.53 8.06
CA PHE A 40 -3.18 5.10 6.85
C PHE A 40 -4.70 5.06 6.80
N ILE A 41 -5.32 4.15 7.54
CA ILE A 41 -6.77 3.96 7.54
C ILE A 41 -7.35 4.94 8.56
N GLU A 42 -7.64 6.15 8.11
CA GLU A 42 -8.45 7.10 8.88
C GLU A 42 -9.88 6.52 9.04
N PRO A 43 -10.56 6.72 10.18
CA PRO A 43 -11.94 6.28 10.36
C PRO A 43 -12.83 6.87 9.25
N GLY A 44 -13.42 6.00 8.41
CA GLY A 44 -14.26 6.40 7.28
C GLY A 44 -13.64 6.25 5.88
N GLN A 45 -12.38 5.83 5.75
CA GLN A 45 -11.82 5.47 4.43
C GLN A 45 -12.43 4.17 3.88
N THR A 46 -12.62 4.13 2.54
CA THR A 46 -13.14 2.97 1.81
C THR A 46 -12.14 1.81 1.82
N GLU A 47 -12.64 0.56 1.80
CA GLU A 47 -11.80 -0.65 1.74
C GLU A 47 -10.86 -0.66 0.52
N GLU A 48 -11.28 -0.04 -0.57
CA GLU A 48 -10.49 0.12 -1.78
C GLU A 48 -9.22 0.96 -1.56
N THR A 49 -9.32 2.06 -0.81
CA THR A 49 -8.17 2.91 -0.47
C THR A 49 -7.14 2.13 0.35
N ARG A 50 -7.60 1.31 1.31
CA ARG A 50 -6.73 0.41 2.08
C ARG A 50 -6.03 -0.59 1.18
N ASN A 51 -6.76 -1.19 0.26
CA ASN A 51 -6.25 -2.20 -0.67
C ASN A 51 -5.23 -1.62 -1.65
N GLN A 52 -5.46 -0.40 -2.16
CA GLN A 52 -4.48 0.32 -2.99
C GLN A 52 -3.16 0.55 -2.25
N LEU A 53 -3.21 0.91 -0.96
CA LEU A 53 -2.02 1.08 -0.14
C LEU A 53 -1.27 -0.24 0.09
N LEU A 54 -1.99 -1.33 0.37
CA LEU A 54 -1.38 -2.66 0.51
C LEU A 54 -0.67 -3.12 -0.76
N VAL A 55 -1.24 -2.81 -1.93
CA VAL A 55 -0.61 -3.07 -3.23
C VAL A 55 0.60 -2.18 -3.45
N LYS A 56 0.51 -0.89 -3.14
CA LYS A 56 1.62 0.07 -3.26
C LYS A 56 2.81 -0.33 -2.39
N PHE A 57 2.57 -0.87 -1.20
CA PHE A 57 3.63 -1.36 -0.32
C PHE A 57 4.11 -2.78 -0.65
N GLY A 58 3.59 -3.38 -1.73
CA GLY A 58 4.00 -4.68 -2.21
C GLY A 58 3.53 -5.85 -1.36
N PHE A 59 2.62 -5.65 -0.39
CA PHE A 59 2.03 -6.74 0.39
C PHE A 59 0.98 -7.52 -0.39
N ARG A 60 0.27 -6.83 -1.29
CA ARG A 60 -0.77 -7.39 -2.14
C ARG A 60 -0.53 -7.12 -3.61
N GLN A 61 -1.28 -7.79 -4.47
CA GLN A 61 -1.41 -7.47 -5.88
C GLN A 61 -2.87 -7.49 -6.28
N TRP A 62 -3.20 -6.73 -7.32
CA TRP A 62 -4.51 -6.80 -7.95
C TRP A 62 -4.58 -8.08 -8.77
N GLU A 63 -5.61 -8.86 -8.49
CA GLU A 63 -6.01 -10.02 -9.29
C GLU A 63 -7.50 -9.92 -9.55
N ASP A 64 -7.95 -10.51 -10.65
CA ASP A 64 -9.37 -10.63 -10.94
C ASP A 64 -10.04 -11.49 -9.86
N ALA A 65 -11.22 -11.07 -9.37
CA ALA A 65 -11.95 -11.81 -8.34
C ALA A 65 -12.17 -13.28 -8.76
N PRO A 66 -11.95 -14.28 -7.88
CA PRO A 66 -12.41 -15.63 -8.15
C PRO A 66 -13.95 -15.63 -8.12
N GLY A 67 -14.56 -15.96 -9.27
CA GLY A 67 -16.01 -15.90 -9.49
C GLY A 67 -16.45 -14.61 -10.20
N ILE A 68 -17.44 -14.72 -11.08
CA ILE A 68 -17.92 -13.59 -11.89
C ILE A 68 -19.22 -13.05 -11.31
N TYR A 69 -19.11 -11.93 -10.61
CA TYR A 69 -20.28 -11.13 -10.20
C TYR A 69 -20.32 -9.88 -11.06
N ARG A 70 -21.41 -9.68 -11.83
CA ARG A 70 -21.64 -8.43 -12.55
C ARG A 70 -23.06 -7.94 -12.29
N GLU A 71 -23.16 -6.75 -11.74
CA GLU A 71 -24.44 -6.08 -11.51
C GLU A 71 -24.85 -5.27 -12.73
N MET A 72 -26.13 -5.40 -13.08
CA MET A 72 -26.77 -4.65 -14.14
C MET A 72 -27.83 -3.73 -13.52
N SER A 73 -27.97 -2.53 -14.09
CA SER A 73 -29.13 -1.67 -13.87
C SER A 73 -29.65 -1.12 -15.19
N PHE A 74 -30.97 -1.05 -15.35
CA PHE A 74 -31.61 -0.41 -16.50
C PHE A 74 -32.73 0.53 -16.03
N GLU A 75 -33.10 1.47 -16.89
CA GLU A 75 -34.20 2.37 -16.60
C GLU A 75 -35.52 1.68 -16.93
N ALA A 76 -36.40 1.55 -15.95
CA ALA A 76 -37.73 0.98 -16.13
C ALA A 76 -38.73 2.13 -16.17
N SER A 77 -38.82 2.82 -17.30
CA SER A 77 -39.64 4.02 -17.46
C SER A 77 -41.14 3.71 -17.43
N GLU A 78 -41.55 2.58 -18.00
CA GLU A 78 -42.96 2.19 -18.22
C GLU A 78 -43.39 1.00 -17.35
N PRO A 79 -44.64 0.94 -16.85
CA PRO A 79 -45.19 -0.23 -16.17
C PRO A 79 -45.35 -1.42 -17.13
N GLY A 80 -45.19 -2.65 -16.63
CA GLY A 80 -45.30 -3.88 -17.42
C GLY A 80 -44.08 -4.82 -17.28
N GLY A 81 -44.09 -5.90 -18.06
CA GLY A 81 -43.04 -6.92 -18.08
C GLY A 81 -41.90 -6.56 -19.04
N TYR A 82 -40.68 -6.48 -18.51
CA TYR A 82 -39.44 -6.31 -19.25
C TYR A 82 -38.80 -7.68 -19.48
N GLN A 83 -38.28 -7.89 -20.69
CA GLN A 83 -37.53 -9.09 -21.05
C GLN A 83 -36.04 -8.78 -21.02
N ILE A 84 -35.24 -9.70 -20.51
CA ILE A 84 -33.80 -9.54 -20.38
C ILE A 84 -33.14 -10.77 -20.99
N ILE A 85 -32.40 -10.56 -22.07
CA ILE A 85 -31.66 -11.61 -22.80
C ILE A 85 -30.18 -11.29 -22.63
N MET A 86 -29.39 -12.27 -22.19
CA MET A 86 -27.96 -12.09 -21.95
C MET A 86 -27.16 -13.14 -22.70
N ASN A 87 -26.17 -12.71 -23.46
CA ASN A 87 -25.17 -13.56 -24.09
C ASN A 87 -23.87 -13.44 -23.29
N VAL A 88 -23.39 -14.56 -22.77
CA VAL A 88 -22.23 -14.63 -21.88
C VAL A 88 -21.15 -15.42 -22.59
N THR A 89 -19.96 -14.84 -22.69
CA THR A 89 -18.77 -15.46 -23.31
C THR A 89 -17.67 -15.63 -22.28
N ASP A 90 -17.12 -16.84 -22.13
CA ASP A 90 -15.95 -17.06 -21.27
C ASP A 90 -14.61 -16.75 -21.97
N THR A 91 -13.54 -16.75 -21.18
CA THR A 91 -12.15 -16.56 -21.65
C THR A 91 -11.66 -17.64 -22.62
N GLN A 92 -12.39 -18.75 -22.76
CA GLN A 92 -12.14 -19.81 -23.74
C GLN A 92 -13.05 -19.72 -24.97
N GLN A 93 -13.81 -18.63 -25.13
CA GLN A 93 -14.76 -18.38 -26.22
C GLN A 93 -15.98 -19.32 -26.24
N ASN A 94 -16.34 -19.92 -25.11
CA ASN A 94 -17.61 -20.62 -24.95
C ASN A 94 -18.74 -19.63 -24.68
N ASN A 95 -19.93 -19.88 -25.24
CA ASN A 95 -21.06 -18.96 -25.16
C ASN A 95 -22.30 -19.64 -24.54
N ILE A 96 -23.04 -18.89 -23.72
CA ILE A 96 -24.37 -19.27 -23.20
C ILE A 96 -25.33 -18.09 -23.27
N THR A 97 -26.60 -18.36 -23.60
CA THR A 97 -27.67 -17.37 -23.55
C THR A 97 -28.55 -17.62 -22.33
N LEU A 98 -28.76 -16.60 -21.51
CA LEU A 98 -29.58 -16.64 -20.30
C LEU A 98 -30.75 -15.67 -20.43
N TYR A 99 -31.91 -16.09 -19.94
CA TYR A 99 -33.15 -15.33 -19.93
C TYR A 99 -33.55 -14.92 -18.51
N ALA A 100 -33.98 -13.67 -18.35
CA ALA A 100 -34.55 -13.12 -17.10
C ALA A 100 -35.72 -12.17 -17.42
N SER A 101 -36.53 -11.85 -16.42
CA SER A 101 -37.63 -10.87 -16.55
C SER A 101 -37.69 -9.91 -15.37
N TYR A 102 -38.29 -8.73 -15.58
CA TYR A 102 -38.57 -7.76 -14.54
C TYR A 102 -39.97 -7.19 -14.72
N ASN A 103 -40.79 -7.20 -13.67
CA ASN A 103 -42.16 -6.70 -13.71
C ASN A 103 -42.26 -5.40 -12.93
N LYS A 104 -42.53 -4.28 -13.62
CA LYS A 104 -42.83 -3.01 -12.95
C LYS A 104 -44.33 -2.90 -12.69
N ALA A 105 -44.71 -2.80 -11.41
CA ALA A 105 -46.11 -2.68 -11.01
C ALA A 105 -46.78 -1.43 -11.59
N GLU A 106 -48.01 -1.59 -12.09
CA GLU A 106 -48.89 -0.50 -12.49
C GLU A 106 -49.58 0.07 -11.24
N ARG A 107 -49.44 1.38 -10.97
CA ARG A 107 -50.09 2.01 -9.81
C ARG A 107 -51.54 2.38 -10.15
N PHE A 108 -52.50 1.70 -9.53
CA PHE A 108 -53.92 2.03 -9.61
C PHE A 108 -54.27 3.17 -8.64
N THR A 109 -55.07 4.14 -9.07
CA THR A 109 -55.47 5.33 -8.28
C THR A 109 -56.77 5.17 -7.47
N SER A 110 -57.35 3.97 -7.38
CA SER A 110 -58.60 3.72 -6.65
C SER A 110 -58.53 2.49 -5.73
N ALA A 111 -59.41 2.46 -4.72
CA ALA A 111 -59.35 1.62 -3.52
C ALA A 111 -59.55 0.09 -3.71
N ASP A 112 -59.61 -0.40 -4.94
CA ASP A 112 -59.85 -1.83 -5.23
C ASP A 112 -58.62 -2.41 -5.94
N MET A 113 -57.71 -3.01 -5.16
CA MET A 113 -56.51 -3.66 -5.69
C MET A 113 -56.81 -5.13 -6.00
N ILE A 114 -56.66 -5.52 -7.26
CA ILE A 114 -56.52 -6.94 -7.66
C ILE A 114 -55.03 -7.19 -7.89
N GLY A 115 -54.44 -8.11 -7.11
CA GLY A 115 -53.09 -8.58 -7.32
C GLY A 115 -53.09 -9.91 -8.08
N VAL A 116 -52.36 -9.97 -9.20
CA VAL A 116 -52.12 -11.23 -9.93
C VAL A 116 -50.67 -11.65 -9.68
N TRP A 117 -50.48 -12.88 -9.21
CA TRP A 117 -49.16 -13.44 -8.90
C TRP A 117 -48.89 -14.68 -9.74
N VAL A 118 -47.64 -14.81 -10.19
CA VAL A 118 -47.17 -15.94 -10.98
C VAL A 118 -46.35 -16.83 -10.07
N TRP A 119 -46.71 -18.09 -9.96
CA TRP A 119 -45.89 -19.07 -9.27
C TRP A 119 -45.37 -20.06 -10.30
N THR A 120 -44.06 -20.23 -10.30
CA THR A 120 -43.41 -21.34 -11.01
C THR A 120 -42.96 -22.29 -9.92
N GLU A 121 -43.25 -23.59 -10.03
CA GLU A 121 -42.64 -24.59 -9.15
C GLU A 121 -41.12 -24.56 -9.38
N LEU A 122 -40.43 -23.70 -8.63
CA LEU A 122 -39.05 -23.77 -8.18
C LEU A 122 -38.80 -22.51 -7.30
N ILE A 123 -38.98 -22.73 -6.00
CA ILE A 123 -38.52 -21.91 -4.84
C ILE A 123 -39.33 -20.64 -4.54
N TYR A 124 -40.08 -20.65 -3.42
CA TYR A 124 -40.31 -19.43 -2.65
C TYR A 124 -40.21 -19.62 -1.13
N ASP A 125 -39.74 -18.53 -0.54
CA ASP A 125 -39.36 -18.24 0.84
C ASP A 125 -40.52 -17.53 1.56
N ASN A 126 -40.92 -18.00 2.73
CA ASN A 126 -42.16 -17.63 3.43
C ASN A 126 -42.17 -16.25 4.14
N VAL A 127 -41.36 -15.25 3.73
CA VAL A 127 -40.97 -14.16 4.66
C VAL A 127 -41.62 -12.78 4.46
N THR A 128 -42.23 -12.40 3.34
CA THR A 128 -42.67 -11.00 3.15
C THR A 128 -44.16 -10.70 3.30
N GLY A 129 -44.94 -11.58 3.95
CA GLY A 129 -46.36 -11.40 4.25
C GLY A 129 -46.79 -9.98 4.65
N ARG A 130 -47.33 -9.22 3.70
CA ARG A 130 -48.07 -7.97 3.93
C ARG A 130 -49.24 -7.86 2.94
N LEU A 131 -50.44 -7.85 3.51
CA LEU A 131 -51.73 -7.84 2.84
C LEU A 131 -52.31 -6.42 2.77
N GLY A 132 -52.81 -6.04 1.60
CA GLY A 132 -53.84 -5.01 1.45
C GLY A 132 -55.13 -5.71 1.04
N THR A 133 -56.19 -5.57 1.84
CA THR A 133 -57.51 -6.16 1.57
C THR A 133 -58.32 -5.27 0.63
N ALA A 134 -58.92 -5.86 -0.41
CA ALA A 134 -59.98 -5.25 -1.20
C ALA A 134 -61.26 -6.10 -1.13
N VAL A 135 -62.41 -5.43 -1.01
CA VAL A 135 -63.74 -6.05 -1.03
C VAL A 135 -64.26 -5.97 -2.46
N ILE A 136 -64.43 -7.11 -3.13
CA ILE A 136 -64.95 -7.14 -4.51
C ILE A 136 -66.46 -7.34 -4.49
N GLY A 137 -67.18 -6.42 -5.15
CA GLY A 137 -68.56 -6.58 -5.58
C GLY A 137 -68.63 -7.01 -7.04
N ASP A 138 -69.35 -8.11 -7.30
CA ASP A 138 -69.83 -8.61 -8.59
C ASP A 138 -68.81 -9.11 -9.66
N ASP A 139 -69.37 -9.87 -10.61
CA ASP A 139 -68.74 -10.82 -11.52
C ASP A 139 -67.50 -10.29 -12.28
N LEU A 140 -66.38 -11.02 -12.22
CA LEU A 140 -65.13 -10.68 -12.93
C LEU A 140 -64.93 -11.60 -14.15
N THR A 141 -64.53 -11.04 -15.29
CA THR A 141 -64.07 -11.84 -16.45
C THR A 141 -62.56 -11.67 -16.61
N ILE A 142 -61.82 -12.78 -16.55
CA ILE A 142 -60.37 -12.80 -16.77
C ILE A 142 -60.11 -13.45 -18.13
N LYS A 143 -59.24 -12.89 -18.97
CA LYS A 143 -58.69 -13.56 -20.17
C LYS A 143 -57.18 -13.49 -20.12
N ALA A 144 -56.49 -14.61 -20.29
CA ALA A 144 -55.03 -14.64 -20.30
C ALA A 144 -54.55 -15.12 -21.67
N ASP A 145 -53.74 -14.30 -22.30
CA ASP A 145 -52.97 -14.69 -23.48
C ASP A 145 -51.52 -14.92 -23.03
N VAL A 146 -51.04 -16.16 -23.17
CA VAL A 146 -49.62 -16.49 -22.95
C VAL A 146 -48.93 -16.49 -24.31
N ILE A 147 -47.95 -15.60 -24.46
CA ILE A 147 -47.18 -15.44 -25.70
C ILE A 147 -45.72 -15.73 -25.37
N SER A 148 -45.17 -16.82 -25.93
CA SER A 148 -43.72 -16.97 -26.01
C SER A 148 -43.19 -15.97 -27.02
N THR A 149 -42.17 -15.19 -26.64
CA THR A 149 -41.60 -14.16 -27.53
C THR A 149 -40.19 -14.49 -28.01
N SER A 150 -39.71 -15.70 -27.71
CA SER A 150 -38.36 -16.19 -28.06
C SER A 150 -38.37 -17.60 -28.69
N ALA A 151 -39.50 -18.30 -28.68
CA ALA A 151 -39.73 -19.53 -29.44
C ALA A 151 -40.04 -19.20 -30.92
N THR A 152 -39.50 -19.99 -31.85
CA THR A 152 -39.92 -19.92 -33.27
C THR A 152 -40.49 -21.27 -33.72
N PRO A 153 -41.79 -21.35 -34.08
CA PRO A 153 -42.79 -20.27 -34.14
C PRO A 153 -43.29 -19.84 -32.74
N ASP A 154 -43.82 -18.60 -32.65
CA ASP A 154 -44.46 -18.08 -31.44
C ASP A 154 -45.48 -19.10 -30.90
N ILE A 155 -45.28 -19.58 -29.67
CA ILE A 155 -46.27 -20.43 -29.00
C ILE A 155 -47.35 -19.51 -28.46
N HIS A 156 -48.51 -19.56 -29.08
CA HIS A 156 -49.73 -18.90 -28.62
C HIS A 156 -50.58 -19.91 -27.86
N VAL A 157 -50.65 -19.76 -26.54
CA VAL A 157 -51.67 -20.43 -25.73
C VAL A 157 -52.67 -19.35 -25.32
N SER A 158 -53.78 -19.27 -26.04
CA SER A 158 -54.92 -18.42 -25.68
C SER A 158 -55.96 -19.32 -25.01
N ALA A 159 -56.26 -19.04 -23.75
CA ALA A 159 -57.32 -19.70 -23.01
C ALA A 159 -58.42 -18.67 -22.70
N ASP A 160 -59.66 -18.95 -23.15
CA ASP A 160 -60.83 -18.22 -22.69
C ASP A 160 -61.12 -18.62 -21.23
N ILE A 161 -60.78 -17.74 -20.30
CA ILE A 161 -60.92 -17.98 -18.86
C ILE A 161 -62.28 -17.43 -18.39
N ALA A 162 -62.90 -18.13 -17.44
CA ALA A 162 -64.34 -18.12 -17.19
C ALA A 162 -64.94 -16.78 -16.69
N VAL A 163 -66.28 -16.69 -16.75
CA VAL A 163 -67.09 -15.73 -15.98
C VAL A 163 -67.24 -16.27 -14.56
N ILE A 164 -66.67 -15.58 -13.56
CA ILE A 164 -66.84 -15.99 -12.16
C ILE A 164 -68.04 -15.25 -11.59
N LYS A 165 -69.10 -16.00 -11.25
CA LYS A 165 -70.24 -15.47 -10.49
C LYS A 165 -69.91 -15.45 -9.01
N THR A 166 -69.86 -14.27 -8.40
CA THR A 166 -69.49 -14.09 -6.97
C THR A 166 -70.62 -14.44 -5.99
N THR A 167 -71.53 -15.36 -6.36
CA THR A 167 -72.56 -15.85 -5.44
C THR A 167 -72.14 -17.17 -4.79
N ASN A 168 -71.48 -17.01 -3.64
CA ASN A 168 -71.49 -17.93 -2.49
C ASN A 168 -71.29 -19.42 -2.84
N THR A 169 -70.05 -19.81 -3.14
CA THR A 169 -69.61 -21.20 -3.05
C THR A 169 -68.43 -21.28 -2.10
N SER A 170 -68.53 -22.13 -1.08
CA SER A 170 -67.51 -22.38 -0.06
C SER A 170 -66.34 -23.24 -0.57
N GLU A 171 -66.12 -23.25 -1.89
CA GLU A 171 -65.10 -24.04 -2.56
C GLU A 171 -64.18 -23.06 -3.30
N THR A 172 -62.87 -23.16 -3.05
CA THR A 172 -61.84 -22.47 -3.83
C THR A 172 -62.01 -22.89 -5.30
N PRO A 173 -62.27 -21.97 -6.24
CA PRO A 173 -62.39 -22.34 -7.64
C PRO A 173 -61.02 -22.79 -8.15
N HIS A 174 -60.85 -24.09 -8.35
CA HIS A 174 -59.71 -24.68 -9.05
C HIS A 174 -60.09 -24.85 -10.51
N ILE A 175 -59.43 -24.12 -11.40
CA ILE A 175 -59.74 -24.17 -12.83
C ILE A 175 -58.49 -24.56 -13.62
N VAL A 176 -58.54 -25.73 -14.25
CA VAL A 176 -57.48 -26.28 -15.10
C VAL A 176 -57.86 -26.07 -16.55
N PHE A 177 -57.05 -25.32 -17.28
CA PHE A 177 -57.13 -25.18 -18.73
C PHE A 177 -55.82 -25.65 -19.35
N ASP A 178 -55.81 -26.04 -20.63
CA ASP A 178 -54.64 -26.57 -21.35
C ASP A 178 -53.33 -25.95 -20.84
N ASN A 179 -52.59 -26.75 -20.06
CA ASN A 179 -51.28 -26.42 -19.48
C ASN A 179 -51.21 -25.23 -18.49
N VAL A 180 -52.32 -24.60 -18.10
CA VAL A 180 -52.37 -23.51 -17.10
C VAL A 180 -53.41 -23.80 -16.01
N THR A 181 -52.97 -23.86 -14.75
CA THR A 181 -53.85 -24.08 -13.59
C THR A 181 -53.99 -22.79 -12.79
N PHE A 182 -55.21 -22.33 -12.53
CA PHE A 182 -55.47 -21.17 -11.67
C PHE A 182 -55.91 -21.61 -10.28
N THR A 183 -55.29 -21.04 -9.24
CA THR A 183 -55.66 -21.25 -7.84
C THR A 183 -55.99 -19.92 -7.18
N TRP A 184 -57.16 -19.84 -6.55
CA TRP A 184 -57.57 -18.69 -5.76
C TRP A 184 -57.13 -18.84 -4.31
N GLU A 185 -56.38 -17.87 -3.80
CA GLU A 185 -56.04 -17.80 -2.38
C GLU A 185 -56.97 -16.84 -1.63
N THR A 186 -57.16 -17.11 -0.31
CA THR A 186 -58.10 -16.44 0.59
C THR A 186 -57.98 -14.92 0.69
N ASP A 187 -56.91 -14.36 0.13
CA ASP A 187 -56.57 -12.93 0.19
C ASP A 187 -56.85 -12.16 -1.12
N GLY A 188 -57.59 -12.75 -2.06
CA GLY A 188 -57.91 -12.11 -3.34
C GLY A 188 -56.77 -12.15 -4.36
N ILE A 189 -55.82 -13.06 -4.14
CA ILE A 189 -54.65 -13.30 -5.00
C ILE A 189 -54.99 -14.43 -5.98
N TYR A 190 -54.79 -14.18 -7.26
CA TYR A 190 -54.87 -15.20 -8.30
C TYR A 190 -53.46 -15.74 -8.60
N LEU A 191 -53.27 -17.03 -8.36
CA LEU A 191 -52.08 -17.78 -8.75
C LEU A 191 -52.35 -18.50 -10.07
N TYR A 192 -51.37 -18.56 -10.95
CA TYR A 192 -51.40 -19.46 -12.09
C TYR A 192 -50.12 -20.27 -12.21
N ASP A 193 -50.25 -21.59 -12.42
CA ASP A 193 -49.17 -22.53 -12.70
C ASP A 193 -49.19 -22.87 -14.20
N ILE A 194 -48.09 -22.62 -14.91
CA ILE A 194 -47.92 -23.03 -16.31
C ILE A 194 -47.07 -24.29 -16.36
N THR A 195 -47.60 -25.35 -16.97
CA THR A 195 -46.96 -26.67 -17.13
C THR A 195 -46.71 -26.96 -18.61
N GLY A 196 -45.73 -27.80 -18.96
CA GLY A 196 -45.53 -28.22 -20.36
C GLY A 196 -44.79 -27.24 -21.28
N LEU A 197 -44.13 -26.21 -20.75
CA LEU A 197 -43.16 -25.41 -21.50
C LEU A 197 -41.85 -26.18 -21.64
N SER A 198 -41.29 -26.23 -22.86
CA SER A 198 -40.07 -26.99 -23.17
C SER A 198 -38.99 -26.19 -23.90
N GLU A 199 -39.22 -24.90 -24.18
CA GLU A 199 -38.28 -24.03 -24.87
C GLU A 199 -37.79 -22.91 -23.95
N ALA A 200 -36.47 -22.65 -23.96
CA ALA A 200 -35.87 -21.58 -23.17
C ALA A 200 -36.27 -20.22 -23.76
N GLY A 201 -36.68 -19.27 -22.92
CA GLY A 201 -37.15 -17.99 -23.38
C GLY A 201 -37.82 -17.14 -22.31
N VAL A 202 -38.14 -15.89 -22.69
CA VAL A 202 -39.03 -15.02 -21.90
C VAL A 202 -40.46 -15.13 -22.45
N TYR A 203 -41.39 -15.38 -21.53
CA TYR A 203 -42.81 -15.56 -21.78
C TYR A 203 -43.57 -14.38 -21.18
N ILE A 204 -44.48 -13.83 -21.96
CA ILE A 204 -45.35 -12.74 -21.53
C ILE A 204 -46.76 -13.30 -21.34
N VAL A 205 -47.33 -13.04 -20.17
CA VAL A 205 -48.72 -13.32 -19.83
C VAL A 205 -49.46 -12.01 -19.75
N THR A 206 -50.42 -11.83 -20.64
CA THR A 206 -51.29 -10.67 -20.68
C THR A 206 -52.67 -11.06 -20.16
N THR A 207 -53.00 -10.58 -18.98
CA THR A 207 -54.26 -10.85 -18.29
C THR A 207 -55.20 -9.65 -18.43
N ARG A 208 -56.28 -9.80 -19.20
CA ARG A 208 -57.36 -8.80 -19.25
C ARG A 208 -58.37 -9.10 -18.16
N VAL A 209 -58.58 -8.13 -17.28
CA VAL A 209 -59.56 -8.14 -16.21
C VAL A 209 -60.66 -7.16 -16.58
N ARG A 210 -61.88 -7.67 -16.77
CA ARG A 210 -63.07 -6.84 -16.94
C ARG A 210 -63.90 -6.88 -15.67
N ASP A 211 -64.14 -5.70 -15.11
CA ASP A 211 -65.14 -5.48 -14.09
C ASP A 211 -66.51 -5.35 -14.79
N ASN A 212 -67.38 -6.35 -14.62
CA ASN A 212 -68.67 -6.38 -15.29
C ASN A 212 -69.69 -5.41 -14.64
N SER A 213 -69.43 -4.87 -13.45
CA SER A 213 -70.32 -3.94 -12.74
C SER A 213 -70.23 -2.52 -13.29
N ILE A 214 -69.02 -2.08 -13.68
CA ILE A 214 -68.75 -0.75 -14.26
C ILE A 214 -68.39 -0.80 -15.75
N GLY A 215 -68.24 -2.00 -16.33
CA GLY A 215 -67.90 -2.21 -17.74
C GLY A 215 -66.47 -1.81 -18.09
N GLU A 216 -65.60 -1.67 -17.10
CA GLU A 216 -64.21 -1.26 -17.28
C GLU A 216 -63.32 -2.49 -17.51
N GLU A 217 -62.44 -2.41 -18.50
CA GLU A 217 -61.47 -3.45 -18.81
C GLU A 217 -60.06 -2.92 -18.56
N ARG A 218 -59.26 -3.72 -17.85
CA ARG A 218 -57.86 -3.47 -17.54
C ARG A 218 -57.03 -4.60 -18.07
N THR A 219 -55.81 -4.30 -18.50
CA THR A 219 -54.86 -5.30 -18.97
C THR A 219 -53.64 -5.26 -18.08
N VAL A 220 -53.34 -6.37 -17.41
CA VAL A 220 -52.15 -6.54 -16.59
C VAL A 220 -51.19 -7.46 -17.34
N THR A 221 -49.95 -7.04 -17.53
CA THR A 221 -48.95 -7.83 -18.25
C THR A 221 -47.82 -8.22 -17.32
N HIS A 222 -47.53 -9.52 -17.26
CA HIS A 222 -46.42 -10.09 -16.49
C HIS A 222 -45.47 -10.85 -17.42
N ALA A 223 -44.17 -10.74 -17.19
CA ALA A 223 -43.15 -11.51 -17.87
C ALA A 223 -42.48 -12.49 -16.89
N PHE A 224 -42.22 -13.71 -17.35
CA PHE A 224 -41.40 -14.70 -16.65
C PHE A 224 -40.39 -15.32 -17.62
N ALA A 225 -39.26 -15.78 -17.13
CA ALA A 225 -38.22 -16.41 -17.94
C ALA A 225 -38.10 -17.90 -17.61
N LEU A 226 -37.83 -18.70 -18.64
CA LEU A 226 -37.52 -20.12 -18.54
C LEU A 226 -36.16 -20.36 -19.20
N ASN A 227 -35.23 -20.97 -18.48
CA ASN A 227 -33.98 -21.47 -19.05
C ASN A 227 -34.12 -23.00 -19.12
N VAL A 228 -34.07 -23.59 -20.32
CA VAL A 228 -34.19 -25.06 -20.50
C VAL A 228 -32.81 -25.70 -20.40
N ASP A 229 -32.75 -26.82 -19.69
CA ASP A 229 -31.59 -27.62 -19.29
C ASP A 229 -30.78 -27.10 -18.08
N GLU A 230 -31.25 -27.42 -16.87
CA GLU A 230 -30.42 -27.48 -15.65
C GLU A 230 -29.38 -28.63 -15.67
N THR A 231 -29.32 -29.45 -16.74
CA THR A 231 -28.49 -30.66 -16.81
C THR A 231 -27.53 -30.76 -18.00
N GLN A 232 -27.41 -29.73 -18.86
CA GLN A 232 -26.29 -29.70 -19.80
C GLN A 232 -25.01 -29.21 -19.11
N VAL A 233 -24.16 -30.19 -18.81
CA VAL A 233 -22.74 -30.03 -18.48
C VAL A 233 -22.01 -29.46 -19.71
N GLY A 234 -22.19 -28.16 -19.96
CA GLY A 234 -21.26 -27.31 -20.69
C GLY A 234 -20.28 -26.63 -19.72
N PRO A 235 -19.32 -25.82 -20.18
CA PRO A 235 -18.27 -25.20 -19.35
C PRO A 235 -18.79 -24.09 -18.40
N PHE A 236 -20.06 -24.14 -18.03
CA PHE A 236 -20.74 -23.23 -17.13
C PHE A 236 -21.50 -24.07 -16.11
N GLU A 237 -21.14 -23.94 -14.83
CA GLU A 237 -21.84 -24.61 -13.73
C GLU A 237 -22.57 -23.53 -12.96
N LEU A 238 -23.90 -23.56 -13.04
CA LEU A 238 -24.77 -22.64 -12.32
C LEU A 238 -24.84 -23.09 -10.86
N VAL A 239 -23.92 -22.58 -10.02
CA VAL A 239 -23.79 -23.02 -8.61
C VAL A 239 -24.95 -22.52 -7.73
N GLU A 240 -25.61 -21.43 -8.11
CA GLU A 240 -26.78 -20.87 -7.42
C GLU A 240 -27.58 -19.96 -8.38
N ASP A 241 -28.83 -20.32 -8.74
CA ASP A 241 -29.74 -19.41 -9.45
C ASP A 241 -30.45 -18.53 -8.41
N LYS A 242 -29.86 -17.37 -8.11
CA LYS A 242 -30.56 -16.31 -7.36
C LYS A 242 -30.48 -15.00 -8.13
N ILE A 243 -31.51 -14.75 -8.92
CA ILE A 243 -31.84 -13.42 -9.39
C ILE A 243 -32.36 -12.65 -8.17
N TYR A 244 -31.50 -11.86 -7.54
CA TYR A 244 -31.93 -10.93 -6.51
C TYR A 244 -32.62 -9.74 -7.18
N THR A 245 -33.95 -9.79 -7.27
CA THR A 245 -34.76 -8.59 -7.58
C THR A 245 -34.95 -7.80 -6.28
N TYR A 246 -34.20 -6.71 -6.13
CA TYR A 246 -34.45 -5.74 -5.08
C TYR A 246 -35.16 -4.52 -5.69
N GLU A 247 -36.38 -4.24 -5.25
CA GLU A 247 -36.95 -2.90 -5.36
C GLU A 247 -36.10 -1.98 -4.46
N ASP A 248 -35.40 -1.02 -5.06
CA ASP A 248 -34.69 0.01 -4.30
C ASP A 248 -35.75 1.02 -3.83
N GLU A 249 -36.01 1.06 -2.51
CA GLU A 249 -37.11 1.78 -1.84
C GLU A 249 -37.17 3.30 -2.13
N PHE A 250 -36.21 3.88 -2.84
CA PHE A 250 -36.07 5.34 -2.96
C PHE A 250 -35.92 5.92 -4.37
N SER A 251 -36.04 5.13 -5.46
CA SER A 251 -36.16 5.73 -6.81
C SER A 251 -37.10 4.95 -7.75
N ASN A 252 -38.34 5.43 -7.89
CA ASN A 252 -39.42 4.85 -8.70
C ASN A 252 -39.21 4.86 -10.24
N LEU A 253 -37.96 4.86 -10.72
CA LEU A 253 -37.63 5.00 -12.16
C LEU A 253 -36.61 3.96 -12.68
N ARG A 254 -35.98 3.15 -11.81
CA ARG A 254 -34.90 2.23 -12.24
C ARG A 254 -35.14 0.81 -11.74
N GLY A 255 -35.10 -0.16 -12.66
CA GLY A 255 -35.03 -1.58 -12.35
C GLY A 255 -33.56 -2.00 -12.23
N ARG A 256 -33.18 -2.69 -11.16
CA ARG A 256 -31.85 -3.28 -11.03
C ARG A 256 -31.97 -4.79 -11.12
N VAL A 257 -31.20 -5.41 -12.01
CA VAL A 257 -31.15 -6.87 -12.15
C VAL A 257 -29.71 -7.30 -11.91
N ARG A 258 -29.51 -7.99 -10.79
CA ARG A 258 -28.23 -8.59 -10.44
C ARG A 258 -28.22 -10.02 -10.98
N ILE A 259 -27.25 -10.33 -11.83
CA ILE A 259 -27.02 -11.69 -12.34
C ILE A 259 -25.67 -12.17 -11.82
N SER A 260 -25.64 -13.37 -11.24
CA SER A 260 -24.42 -14.03 -10.77
C SER A 260 -24.18 -15.24 -11.67
N ILE A 261 -23.00 -15.34 -12.30
CA ILE A 261 -22.70 -16.41 -13.26
C ILE A 261 -21.36 -17.03 -12.89
N ILE A 262 -21.27 -18.36 -12.90
CA ILE A 262 -20.02 -19.09 -12.67
C ILE A 262 -19.70 -19.92 -13.92
N SER A 263 -18.51 -19.71 -14.48
CA SER A 263 -17.96 -20.51 -15.58
C SER A 263 -16.95 -21.51 -15.03
N SER A 264 -17.04 -22.77 -15.44
CA SER A 264 -16.04 -23.81 -15.19
C SER A 264 -14.87 -23.75 -16.20
N GLY A 265 -15.01 -22.96 -17.28
CA GLY A 265 -13.98 -22.70 -18.29
C GLY A 265 -12.97 -21.59 -17.94
N GLY A 266 -13.23 -20.76 -16.91
CA GLY A 266 -12.33 -19.67 -16.50
C GLY A 266 -13.09 -18.39 -16.14
N GLY A 267 -12.45 -17.23 -16.34
CA GLY A 267 -13.13 -15.93 -16.19
C GLY A 267 -14.14 -15.67 -17.32
N ILE A 268 -15.14 -14.82 -17.08
CA ILE A 268 -16.04 -14.31 -18.13
C ILE A 268 -15.35 -13.16 -18.86
N ASP A 269 -15.23 -13.29 -20.19
CA ASP A 269 -14.64 -12.30 -21.09
C ASP A 269 -15.64 -11.17 -21.39
N ASN A 270 -16.84 -11.53 -21.84
CA ASN A 270 -17.88 -10.57 -22.24
C ASN A 270 -19.27 -10.98 -21.74
N ILE A 271 -20.08 -9.98 -21.37
CA ILE A 271 -21.52 -10.13 -21.17
C ILE A 271 -22.20 -9.02 -21.96
N GLU A 272 -22.89 -9.41 -23.02
CA GLU A 272 -23.77 -8.54 -23.77
C GLU A 272 -25.19 -8.88 -23.37
N GLY A 273 -26.04 -7.88 -23.20
CA GLY A 273 -27.44 -8.16 -23.05
C GLY A 273 -28.33 -7.11 -23.67
N THR A 274 -29.58 -7.52 -23.82
CA THR A 274 -30.64 -6.74 -24.44
C THR A 274 -31.81 -6.74 -23.47
N VAL A 275 -32.24 -5.54 -23.09
CA VAL A 275 -33.51 -5.35 -22.36
C VAL A 275 -34.57 -4.92 -23.36
N ILE A 276 -35.67 -5.66 -23.41
CA ILE A 276 -36.85 -5.34 -24.22
C ILE A 276 -37.91 -4.79 -23.27
N ASN A 277 -38.32 -3.54 -23.48
CA ASN A 277 -39.35 -2.90 -22.66
C ASN A 277 -40.77 -3.42 -23.01
N PRO A 278 -41.81 -3.07 -22.23
CA PRO A 278 -43.19 -3.46 -22.52
C PRO A 278 -43.69 -2.96 -23.90
N SER A 279 -43.19 -1.82 -24.37
CA SER A 279 -43.47 -1.26 -25.70
C SER A 279 -42.68 -1.93 -26.84
N ARG A 280 -41.86 -2.94 -26.54
CA ARG A 280 -40.98 -3.70 -27.45
C ARG A 280 -39.81 -2.91 -28.05
N ASP A 281 -39.39 -1.82 -27.41
CA ASP A 281 -38.12 -1.17 -27.70
C ASP A 281 -36.98 -1.97 -27.06
N GLU A 282 -35.93 -2.21 -27.85
CA GLU A 282 -34.72 -2.89 -27.43
C GLU A 282 -33.67 -1.89 -26.96
N SER A 283 -33.04 -2.19 -25.83
CA SER A 283 -31.90 -1.45 -25.31
C SER A 283 -30.75 -2.42 -25.08
N HIS A 284 -29.67 -2.22 -25.83
CA HIS A 284 -28.46 -3.02 -25.66
C HIS A 284 -27.58 -2.44 -24.57
N PHE A 285 -26.92 -3.33 -23.84
CA PHE A 285 -25.92 -2.97 -22.87
C PHE A 285 -24.73 -3.94 -22.97
N GLY A 286 -23.54 -3.41 -22.70
CA GLY A 286 -22.35 -4.19 -22.41
C GLY A 286 -21.78 -3.73 -21.07
N ILE A 287 -21.32 -4.66 -20.23
CA ILE A 287 -20.74 -4.31 -18.93
C ILE A 287 -19.21 -4.34 -19.01
N LEU A 288 -18.62 -3.18 -18.70
CA LEU A 288 -17.19 -2.92 -18.53
C LEU A 288 -16.60 -3.70 -17.34
N GLY A 289 -15.55 -4.49 -17.59
CA GLY A 289 -14.51 -4.87 -16.60
C GLY A 289 -14.83 -5.88 -15.49
N HIS A 290 -13.92 -6.84 -15.29
CA HIS A 290 -13.93 -7.78 -14.16
C HIS A 290 -13.70 -7.03 -12.84
N PRO A 291 -14.45 -7.30 -11.75
CA PRO A 291 -14.11 -6.75 -10.45
C PRO A 291 -12.72 -7.26 -10.03
N GLN A 292 -11.83 -6.35 -9.64
CA GLN A 292 -10.50 -6.68 -9.13
C GLN A 292 -10.53 -6.78 -7.61
N ILE A 293 -9.92 -7.83 -7.06
CA ILE A 293 -9.65 -7.97 -5.63
C ILE A 293 -8.16 -7.85 -5.37
N THR A 294 -7.81 -7.67 -4.10
CA THR A 294 -6.40 -7.73 -3.69
C THR A 294 -6.09 -9.04 -2.99
N VAL A 295 -5.15 -9.80 -3.54
CA VAL A 295 -4.64 -11.03 -2.91
C VAL A 295 -3.28 -10.78 -2.27
N PRO A 296 -2.95 -11.48 -1.15
CA PRO A 296 -1.61 -11.40 -0.57
C PRO A 296 -0.57 -12.00 -1.51
N ARG A 297 0.51 -11.25 -1.78
CA ARG A 297 1.66 -11.80 -2.51
C ARG A 297 2.37 -12.84 -1.66
N ASN A 298 2.96 -13.85 -2.28
CA ASN A 298 3.83 -14.77 -1.55
C ASN A 298 5.09 -14.04 -1.03
N ILE A 299 5.73 -14.56 0.02
CA ILE A 299 6.83 -13.87 0.69
C ILE A 299 8.05 -13.66 -0.23
N PHE A 300 8.25 -14.54 -1.21
CA PHE A 300 9.36 -14.45 -2.16
C PHE A 300 9.15 -13.32 -3.17
N GLU A 301 7.93 -13.16 -3.69
CA GLU A 301 7.54 -12.02 -4.53
C GLU A 301 7.65 -10.70 -3.78
N GLN A 302 7.20 -10.66 -2.52
CA GLN A 302 7.37 -9.48 -1.67
C GLN A 302 8.84 -9.12 -1.51
N PHE A 303 9.71 -10.11 -1.28
CA PHE A 303 11.16 -9.90 -1.20
C PHE A 303 11.73 -9.42 -2.52
N TRP A 304 11.31 -10.00 -3.64
CA TRP A 304 11.82 -9.63 -4.96
C TRP A 304 11.47 -8.19 -5.32
N VAL A 305 10.21 -7.78 -5.12
CA VAL A 305 9.78 -6.38 -5.29
C VAL A 305 10.61 -5.47 -4.40
N TYR A 306 10.67 -5.74 -3.10
CA TYR A 306 11.47 -4.98 -2.14
C TYR A 306 12.94 -4.84 -2.56
N PHE A 307 13.56 -5.96 -2.93
CA PHE A 307 14.96 -6.03 -3.35
C PHE A 307 15.20 -5.16 -4.58
N THR A 308 14.36 -5.28 -5.61
CA THR A 308 14.49 -4.50 -6.84
C THR A 308 14.25 -3.00 -6.60
N SER A 309 13.24 -2.62 -5.81
CA SER A 309 12.97 -1.23 -5.43
C SER A 309 14.17 -0.60 -4.72
N MET A 310 14.72 -1.27 -3.71
CA MET A 310 15.88 -0.78 -2.96
C MET A 310 17.12 -0.57 -3.86
N LEU A 311 17.36 -1.46 -4.81
CA LEU A 311 18.46 -1.33 -5.76
C LEU A 311 18.26 -0.20 -6.79
N GLN A 312 17.00 0.12 -7.12
CA GLN A 312 16.65 1.25 -8.00
C GLN A 312 16.65 2.59 -7.27
N GLY A 313 16.85 2.60 -5.94
CA GLY A 313 16.77 3.80 -5.11
C GLY A 313 15.33 4.23 -4.80
N ASP A 314 14.35 3.36 -5.05
CA ASP A 314 12.97 3.55 -4.61
C ASP A 314 12.82 3.04 -3.19
N PHE A 315 12.90 3.96 -2.24
CA PHE A 315 12.71 3.71 -0.81
C PHE A 315 11.25 3.79 -0.37
N GLY A 316 10.33 4.00 -1.32
CA GLY A 316 8.91 4.22 -1.05
C GLY A 316 8.62 5.60 -0.46
N GLU A 317 7.43 5.72 0.11
CA GLU A 317 6.93 6.94 0.74
C GLU A 317 6.85 6.78 2.26
N SER A 318 7.22 7.85 2.96
CA SER A 318 7.08 7.96 4.40
C SER A 318 5.61 7.86 4.80
N PHE A 319 5.32 7.00 5.78
CA PHE A 319 3.97 6.79 6.28
C PHE A 319 3.41 8.02 6.97
N TYR A 320 4.28 8.74 7.66
CA TYR A 320 3.92 9.92 8.43
C TYR A 320 3.76 11.16 7.55
N SER A 321 4.74 11.42 6.69
CA SER A 321 4.80 12.67 5.91
C SER A 321 4.18 12.58 4.52
N ARG A 322 3.83 11.37 4.05
CA ARG A 322 3.32 11.08 2.70
C ARG A 322 4.23 11.64 1.57
N ARG A 323 5.53 11.75 1.85
CA ARG A 323 6.57 12.22 0.91
C ARG A 323 7.55 11.08 0.59
N PRO A 324 8.18 11.09 -0.60
CA PRO A 324 9.22 10.12 -0.94
C PRO A 324 10.31 10.11 0.12
N VAL A 325 10.69 8.92 0.61
CA VAL A 325 11.72 8.74 1.63
C VAL A 325 13.06 9.32 1.17
N TRP A 326 13.38 9.21 -0.13
CA TRP A 326 14.56 9.83 -0.74
C TRP A 326 14.65 11.35 -0.48
N SER A 327 13.52 12.06 -0.50
CA SER A 327 13.51 13.52 -0.28
C SER A 327 13.95 13.87 1.13
N HIS A 328 13.51 13.10 2.14
CA HIS A 328 13.99 13.27 3.51
C HIS A 328 15.47 12.96 3.60
N ILE A 329 15.93 11.84 3.04
CA ILE A 329 17.36 11.48 3.08
C ILE A 329 18.22 12.58 2.46
N ALA A 330 17.84 13.11 1.29
CA ALA A 330 18.58 14.16 0.62
C ALA A 330 18.65 15.47 1.44
N GLU A 331 17.63 15.77 2.24
CA GLU A 331 17.61 16.91 3.15
C GLU A 331 18.44 16.67 4.43
N LYS A 332 18.47 15.43 4.94
CA LYS A 332 19.11 15.08 6.24
C LYS A 332 20.57 14.62 6.11
N ALA A 333 20.99 14.08 4.97
CA ALA A 333 22.36 13.61 4.77
C ALA A 333 23.41 14.74 4.80
N PRO A 334 23.21 15.91 4.15
CA PRO A 334 24.20 16.99 4.18
C PRO A 334 24.50 17.52 5.59
N PRO A 335 23.51 17.78 6.48
CA PRO A 335 23.77 18.12 7.88
C PRO A 335 24.63 17.09 8.61
N THR A 336 24.38 15.79 8.42
CA THR A 336 25.18 14.71 9.02
C THR A 336 26.62 14.78 8.52
N ILE A 337 26.83 14.84 7.20
CA ILE A 337 28.17 14.92 6.60
C ILE A 337 28.91 16.17 7.09
N LEU A 338 28.22 17.30 7.18
CA LEU A 338 28.79 18.56 7.66
C LEU A 338 29.31 18.43 9.09
N LEU A 339 28.49 17.93 10.01
CA LEU A 339 28.86 17.80 11.42
C LEU A 339 29.97 16.78 11.64
N PHE A 340 29.78 15.55 11.16
CA PHE A 340 30.74 14.46 11.41
C PHE A 340 32.01 14.62 10.56
N GLY A 341 31.89 15.15 9.34
CA GLY A 341 33.03 15.42 8.46
C GLY A 341 33.92 16.53 9.02
N SER A 342 33.32 17.63 9.50
CA SER A 342 34.09 18.69 10.17
C SER A 342 34.73 18.20 11.46
N ALA A 343 34.02 17.40 12.26
CA ALA A 343 34.58 16.77 13.46
C ALA A 343 35.80 15.91 13.15
N LEU A 344 35.71 15.03 12.14
CA LEU A 344 36.81 14.17 11.72
C LEU A 344 38.02 14.99 11.26
N ILE A 345 37.81 16.02 10.42
CA ILE A 345 38.89 16.88 9.91
C ILE A 345 39.63 17.56 11.08
N LEU A 346 38.88 18.18 11.99
CA LEU A 346 39.48 18.88 13.14
C LEU A 346 40.16 17.91 14.11
N GLN A 347 39.52 16.76 14.39
CA GLN A 347 40.08 15.70 15.22
C GLN A 347 41.43 15.21 14.68
N VAL A 348 41.53 14.99 13.38
CA VAL A 348 42.78 14.56 12.73
C VAL A 348 43.84 15.65 12.84
N ILE A 349 43.50 16.89 12.46
CA ILE A 349 44.46 18.00 12.48
C ILE A 349 45.01 18.21 13.89
N PHE A 350 44.13 18.42 14.87
CA PHE A 350 44.57 18.70 16.23
C PHE A 350 45.13 17.48 16.94
N GLY A 351 44.53 16.31 16.75
CA GLY A 351 45.01 15.06 17.34
C GLY A 351 46.42 14.69 16.89
N VAL A 352 46.71 14.84 15.59
CA VAL A 352 48.06 14.63 15.06
C VAL A 352 49.04 15.66 15.59
N LEU A 353 48.70 16.95 15.53
CA LEU A 353 49.59 18.02 15.98
C LEU A 353 49.94 17.88 17.46
N ILE A 354 48.93 17.62 18.30
CA ILE A 354 49.13 17.43 19.74
C ILE A 354 49.88 16.12 20.00
N GLY A 355 49.52 15.01 19.35
CA GLY A 355 50.22 13.73 19.50
C GLY A 355 51.71 13.80 19.15
N VAL A 356 52.06 14.48 18.06
CA VAL A 356 53.46 14.78 17.67
C VAL A 356 54.17 15.58 18.77
N LEU A 357 53.53 16.64 19.27
CA LEU A 357 54.11 17.50 20.30
C LEU A 357 54.34 16.74 21.61
N LEU A 358 53.38 15.90 22.03
CA LEU A 358 53.48 15.11 23.25
C LEU A 358 54.57 14.05 23.17
N ALA A 359 54.69 13.35 22.03
CA ALA A 359 55.77 12.39 21.80
C ALA A 359 57.16 13.06 21.84
N TRP A 360 57.27 14.28 21.32
CA TRP A 360 58.52 15.04 21.38
C TRP A 360 58.86 15.48 22.81
N ARG A 361 57.85 15.87 23.59
CA ARG A 361 57.98 16.25 25.00
C ARG A 361 57.82 15.07 25.96
N ARG A 362 58.21 13.87 25.52
CA ARG A 362 58.08 12.66 26.33
C ARG A 362 58.82 12.75 27.65
N GLY A 363 58.24 12.17 28.69
CA GLY A 363 58.75 12.19 30.07
C GLY A 363 58.48 13.48 30.83
N THR A 364 57.77 14.45 30.26
CA THR A 364 57.45 15.72 30.92
C THR A 364 56.12 15.66 31.67
N ARG A 365 55.95 16.52 32.69
CA ARG A 365 54.65 16.67 33.38
C ARG A 365 53.53 17.13 32.44
N MET A 366 53.88 17.89 31.40
CA MET A 366 52.93 18.31 30.37
C MET A 366 52.39 17.11 29.59
N GLU A 367 53.28 16.17 29.22
CA GLU A 367 52.87 14.93 28.58
C GLU A 367 51.98 14.10 29.50
N LEU A 368 52.39 13.87 30.74
CA LEU A 368 51.61 13.11 31.70
C LEU A 368 50.21 13.71 31.86
N GLY A 369 50.13 15.04 32.07
CA GLY A 369 48.86 15.74 32.18
C GLY A 369 47.97 15.58 30.96
N ALA A 370 48.52 15.81 29.76
CA ALA A 370 47.76 15.70 28.51
C ALA A 370 47.28 14.26 28.23
N VAL A 371 48.09 13.24 28.53
CA VAL A 371 47.70 11.82 28.39
C VAL A 371 46.59 11.46 29.38
N VAL A 372 46.71 11.87 30.65
CA VAL A 372 45.67 11.62 31.66
C VAL A 372 44.36 12.32 31.27
N THR A 373 44.43 13.58 30.82
CA THR A 373 43.25 14.31 30.34
C THR A 373 42.63 13.64 29.10
N ALA A 374 43.44 13.19 28.14
CA ALA A 374 42.94 12.46 26.97
C ALA A 374 42.23 11.16 27.40
N LEU A 375 42.84 10.36 28.28
CA LEU A 375 42.24 9.11 28.79
C LEU A 375 40.93 9.34 29.56
N PHE A 376 40.85 10.44 30.32
CA PHE A 376 39.61 10.85 31.00
C PHE A 376 38.48 11.08 30.00
N PHE A 377 38.70 11.92 28.97
CA PHE A 377 37.68 12.19 27.96
C PHE A 377 37.37 10.97 27.08
N TYR A 378 38.37 10.14 26.80
CA TYR A 378 38.17 8.88 26.07
C TYR A 378 37.23 7.92 26.79
N SER A 379 37.25 7.93 28.13
CA SER A 379 36.39 7.07 28.96
C SER A 379 35.01 7.69 29.24
N MET A 380 34.80 8.95 28.82
CA MET A 380 33.58 9.70 29.12
C MET A 380 32.48 9.32 28.13
N PRO A 381 31.26 8.97 28.59
CA PRO A 381 30.16 8.69 27.68
C PRO A 381 29.83 9.93 26.84
N LEU A 382 29.87 9.78 25.51
CA LEU A 382 29.71 10.89 24.56
C LEU A 382 28.42 11.68 24.82
N PHE A 383 27.30 10.98 25.04
CA PHE A 383 26.02 11.62 25.30
C PHE A 383 26.03 12.48 26.56
N TRP A 384 26.65 11.97 27.62
CA TRP A 384 26.70 12.64 28.91
C TRP A 384 27.58 13.88 28.85
N PHE A 385 28.74 13.78 28.18
CA PHE A 385 29.59 14.94 27.96
C PHE A 385 28.89 16.02 27.11
N GLY A 386 28.16 15.62 26.05
CA GLY A 386 27.36 16.54 25.27
C GLY A 386 26.29 17.27 26.10
N LEU A 387 25.59 16.55 26.99
CA LEU A 387 24.60 17.15 27.90
C LEU A 387 25.24 18.14 28.89
N ILE A 388 26.44 17.87 29.40
CA ILE A 388 27.19 18.82 30.24
C ILE A 388 27.52 20.09 29.45
N LEU A 389 27.95 19.94 28.19
CA LEU A 389 28.25 21.09 27.34
C LEU A 389 27.01 21.94 27.06
N ILE A 390 25.86 21.31 26.79
CA ILE A 390 24.58 22.03 26.66
C ILE A 390 24.24 22.75 27.97
N TRP A 391 24.31 22.06 29.11
CA TRP A 391 23.99 22.66 30.40
C TRP A 391 24.91 23.84 30.73
N ALA A 392 26.21 23.70 30.55
CA ALA A 392 27.17 24.76 30.86
C ALA A 392 27.07 25.93 29.88
N PHE A 393 27.13 25.67 28.58
CA PHE A 393 27.31 26.72 27.58
C PHE A 393 26.02 27.24 26.96
N ALA A 394 24.99 26.41 26.82
CA ALA A 394 23.70 26.83 26.30
C ALA A 394 22.76 27.29 27.43
N PHE A 395 22.64 26.52 28.50
CA PHE A 395 21.68 26.84 29.58
C PHE A 395 22.21 27.88 30.58
N GLN A 396 23.38 27.66 31.19
CA GLN A 396 23.89 28.56 32.23
C GLN A 396 24.48 29.86 31.65
N LEU A 397 25.30 29.73 30.60
CA LEU A 397 26.02 30.86 30.02
C LEU A 397 25.28 31.56 28.87
N GLY A 398 24.36 30.86 28.18
CA GLY A 398 23.64 31.39 27.02
C GLY A 398 24.55 31.74 25.83
N TRP A 399 25.73 31.12 25.71
CA TRP A 399 26.69 31.42 24.64
C TRP A 399 26.32 30.78 23.31
N PHE A 400 25.70 29.61 23.35
CA PHE A 400 25.34 28.84 22.17
C PHE A 400 23.89 28.34 22.24
N PRO A 401 23.26 28.02 21.09
CA PRO A 401 21.93 27.42 21.05
C PRO A 401 21.89 26.03 21.71
N PHE A 402 20.70 25.64 22.18
CA PHE A 402 20.47 24.30 22.75
C PHE A 402 20.55 23.18 21.70
N GLY A 403 20.17 23.47 20.46
CA GLY A 403 20.12 22.48 19.40
C GLY A 403 19.50 23.00 18.11
N GLY A 404 19.38 22.12 17.11
CA GLY A 404 18.97 22.48 15.75
C GLY A 404 20.14 22.87 14.85
N ILE A 405 19.84 23.29 13.62
CA ILE A 405 20.86 23.73 12.64
C ILE A 405 20.87 25.24 12.41
N LYS A 406 19.73 25.90 12.63
CA LYS A 406 19.53 27.34 12.41
C LYS A 406 18.45 27.88 13.34
N THR A 407 18.54 29.16 13.70
CA THR A 407 17.52 29.85 14.51
C THR A 407 16.20 29.98 13.72
N ALA A 408 15.05 29.84 14.39
CA ALA A 408 13.72 29.83 13.76
C ALA A 408 13.40 31.11 12.96
N GLU A 409 13.87 32.28 13.39
CA GLU A 409 13.69 33.55 12.66
C GLU A 409 14.36 33.55 11.28
N LEU A 410 15.45 32.79 11.10
CA LEU A 410 16.09 32.66 9.79
C LEU A 410 15.29 31.81 8.80
N TRP A 411 14.39 30.94 9.28
CA TRP A 411 13.54 30.09 8.44
C TRP A 411 12.38 30.84 7.79
N LEU A 412 11.94 31.94 8.39
CA LEU A 412 10.78 32.74 7.94
C LEU A 412 11.17 33.85 6.94
N GLY A 413 12.38 33.81 6.38
CA GLY A 413 12.86 34.80 5.39
C GLY A 413 13.43 36.09 6.01
N GLY A 414 13.62 36.14 7.33
CA GLY A 414 14.17 37.29 8.04
C GLY A 414 15.71 37.40 8.03
N ALA A 415 16.43 36.46 7.43
CA ALA A 415 17.90 36.40 7.57
C ALA A 415 18.69 37.10 6.46
N PRO A 416 19.77 37.83 6.79
CA PRO A 416 20.59 38.60 5.85
C PRO A 416 21.64 37.75 5.09
N ASP A 417 22.59 38.45 4.46
CA ASP A 417 23.73 38.00 3.64
C ASP A 417 24.35 36.64 4.08
N ILE A 418 24.93 35.90 3.12
CA ILE A 418 25.39 34.50 3.26
C ILE A 418 26.26 34.28 4.51
N LEU A 419 27.09 35.26 4.87
CA LEU A 419 27.98 35.21 6.04
C LEU A 419 27.23 35.04 7.37
N THR A 420 26.05 35.66 7.51
CA THR A 420 25.26 35.56 8.73
C THR A 420 24.62 34.18 8.89
N GLN A 421 24.19 33.56 7.78
CA GLN A 421 23.69 32.19 7.77
C GLN A 421 24.79 31.19 8.14
N ILE A 422 26.01 31.38 7.64
CA ILE A 422 27.16 30.54 8.00
C ILE A 422 27.48 30.69 9.50
N GLY A 423 27.47 31.93 10.02
CA GLY A 423 27.70 32.20 11.45
C GLY A 423 26.66 31.53 12.35
N ASP A 424 25.38 31.60 11.98
CA ASP A 424 24.29 30.96 12.71
C ASP A 424 24.45 29.43 12.74
N VAL A 425 24.70 28.81 11.58
CA VAL A 425 24.96 27.35 11.50
C VAL A 425 26.19 26.97 12.32
N ALA A 426 27.27 27.74 12.25
CA ALA A 426 28.49 27.48 13.02
C ALA A 426 28.24 27.56 14.54
N SER A 427 27.41 28.51 14.99
CA SER A 427 27.01 28.64 16.39
C SER A 427 26.22 27.42 16.88
N HIS A 428 25.23 26.96 16.09
CA HIS A 428 24.46 25.75 16.38
C HIS A 428 25.32 24.48 16.36
N MET A 429 26.30 24.43 15.44
CA MET A 429 27.19 23.29 15.28
C MET A 429 28.30 23.23 16.34
N PHE A 430 28.58 24.32 17.05
CA PHE A 430 29.76 24.42 17.92
C PHE A 430 29.78 23.36 19.03
N LEU A 431 28.71 23.22 19.80
CA LEU A 431 28.65 22.24 20.90
C LEU A 431 28.66 20.78 20.42
N PRO A 432 27.87 20.35 19.42
CA PRO A 432 27.97 18.98 18.92
C PRO A 432 29.36 18.70 18.31
N LEU A 433 29.92 19.66 17.58
CA LEU A 433 31.27 19.55 17.02
C LEU A 433 32.34 19.41 18.11
N LEU A 434 32.28 20.25 19.15
CA LEU A 434 33.21 20.22 20.27
C LEU A 434 33.12 18.90 21.04
N THR A 435 31.91 18.37 21.22
CA THR A 435 31.66 17.06 21.86
C THR A 435 32.36 15.94 21.07
N LEU A 436 32.10 15.86 19.76
CA LEU A 436 32.73 14.86 18.89
C LEU A 436 34.24 15.03 18.86
N MET A 437 34.72 16.26 18.74
CA MET A 437 36.14 16.58 18.67
C MET A 437 36.85 16.15 19.95
N ILE A 438 36.42 16.56 21.14
CA ILE A 438 37.14 16.26 22.39
C ILE A 438 37.24 14.75 22.64
N VAL A 439 36.13 14.02 22.45
CA VAL A 439 36.08 12.57 22.69
C VAL A 439 36.93 11.82 21.65
N GLY A 440 36.81 12.15 20.36
CA GLY A 440 37.57 11.49 19.30
C GLY A 440 39.07 11.86 19.28
N LEU A 441 39.40 13.10 19.65
CA LEU A 441 40.77 13.62 19.64
C LEU A 441 41.66 12.88 20.65
N ALA A 442 41.11 12.44 21.79
CA ALA A 442 41.84 11.64 22.76
C ALA A 442 42.47 10.37 22.14
N PHE A 443 41.69 9.62 21.37
CA PHE A 443 42.18 8.43 20.66
C PHE A 443 43.28 8.77 19.65
N THR A 444 43.04 9.84 18.86
CA THR A 444 43.96 10.27 17.79
C THR A 444 45.30 10.77 18.34
N ILE A 445 45.28 11.50 19.46
CA ILE A 445 46.50 11.90 20.19
C ILE A 445 47.32 10.68 20.56
N LEU A 446 46.69 9.71 21.24
CA LEU A 446 47.40 8.57 21.81
C LEU A 446 48.01 7.71 20.70
N LEU A 447 47.26 7.49 19.62
CA LEU A 447 47.74 6.79 18.44
C LEU A 447 48.96 7.48 17.82
N MET A 448 48.83 8.77 17.48
CA MET A 448 49.92 9.51 16.83
C MET A 448 51.13 9.60 17.75
N ARG A 449 50.92 9.78 19.05
CA ARG A 449 51.99 9.80 20.06
C ARG A 449 52.75 8.47 20.05
N ASN A 450 52.06 7.34 20.13
CA ASN A 450 52.69 6.03 20.18
C ASN A 450 53.44 5.71 18.89
N ALA A 451 52.82 5.96 17.74
CA ALA A 451 53.46 5.80 16.43
C ALA A 451 54.71 6.70 16.29
N MET A 452 54.66 7.93 16.82
CA MET A 452 55.82 8.83 16.86
C MET A 452 56.94 8.29 17.74
N LEU A 453 56.63 7.73 18.91
CA LEU A 453 57.64 7.18 19.82
C LEU A 453 58.38 5.98 19.22
N GLU A 454 57.66 5.13 18.49
CA GLU A 454 58.26 4.03 17.73
C GLU A 454 59.20 4.57 16.65
N VAL A 455 58.70 5.49 15.81
CA VAL A 455 59.47 6.08 14.71
C VAL A 455 60.70 6.84 15.20
N LEU A 456 60.62 7.54 16.34
CA LEU A 456 61.77 8.25 16.92
C LEU A 456 62.90 7.32 17.37
N GLY A 457 62.64 6.02 17.53
CA GLY A 457 63.62 4.99 17.84
C GLY A 457 64.38 4.43 16.63
N GLU A 458 64.00 4.81 15.41
CA GLU A 458 64.54 4.25 14.17
C GLU A 458 65.91 4.86 13.76
N ASP A 459 66.77 4.05 13.16
CA ASP A 459 68.15 4.43 12.78
C ASP A 459 68.23 5.61 11.80
N TYR A 460 67.23 5.75 10.92
CA TYR A 460 67.20 6.86 9.97
C TYR A 460 66.95 8.21 10.66
N ILE A 461 66.33 8.22 11.85
CA ILE A 461 66.16 9.43 12.66
C ILE A 461 67.49 9.81 13.30
N LEU A 462 68.27 8.85 13.80
CA LEU A 462 69.63 9.11 14.29
C LEU A 462 70.50 9.69 13.18
N THR A 463 70.42 9.11 11.98
CA THR A 463 71.12 9.61 10.78
C THR A 463 70.69 11.03 10.42
N ALA A 464 69.39 11.35 10.50
CA ALA A 464 68.87 12.69 10.25
C ALA A 464 69.42 13.72 11.24
N LYS A 465 69.55 13.35 12.53
CA LYS A 465 70.19 14.19 13.57
C LYS A 465 71.69 14.36 13.32
N ALA A 466 72.39 13.29 12.94
CA ALA A 466 73.83 13.32 12.62
C ALA A 466 74.16 14.22 11.42
N LYS A 467 73.22 14.35 10.46
CA LYS A 467 73.31 15.30 9.33
C LYS A 467 73.11 16.77 9.73
N GLY A 468 72.92 17.09 11.02
CA GLY A 468 72.75 18.45 11.52
C GLY A 468 71.39 19.08 11.21
N LEU A 469 70.37 18.26 10.92
CA LEU A 469 69.02 18.78 10.70
C LEU A 469 68.42 19.31 12.02
N SER A 470 67.74 20.45 11.95
CA SER A 470 67.08 21.03 13.13
C SER A 470 66.01 20.09 13.71
N GLU A 471 65.83 20.14 15.03
CA GLU A 471 64.86 19.30 15.75
C GLU A 471 63.45 19.35 15.13
N ARG A 472 62.96 20.55 14.79
CA ARG A 472 61.65 20.73 14.15
C ARG A 472 61.55 20.02 12.80
N LYS A 473 62.64 20.00 12.03
CA LYS A 473 62.70 19.32 10.73
C LYS A 473 62.73 17.82 10.91
N VAL A 474 63.51 17.32 11.87
CA VAL A 474 63.50 15.89 12.25
C VAL A 474 62.09 15.47 12.69
N MET A 475 61.46 16.25 13.56
CA MET A 475 60.13 15.97 14.11
C MET A 475 59.04 15.92 13.03
N TYR A 476 58.83 17.00 12.28
CA TYR A 476 57.68 17.06 11.34
C TYR A 476 57.98 16.43 9.98
N LYS A 477 59.21 16.56 9.45
CA LYS A 477 59.52 16.12 8.08
C LYS A 477 59.95 14.66 8.00
N HIS A 478 60.62 14.15 9.03
CA HIS A 478 61.16 12.79 9.04
C HIS A 478 60.36 11.85 9.93
N ALA A 479 60.08 12.22 11.17
CA ALA A 479 59.36 11.35 12.10
C ALA A 479 57.84 11.35 11.84
N ALA A 480 57.18 12.51 11.92
CA ALA A 480 55.72 12.60 11.81
C ALA A 480 55.19 12.05 10.49
N ARG A 481 55.88 12.31 9.38
CA ARG A 481 55.47 11.79 8.06
C ARG A 481 55.36 10.27 8.02
N ASN A 482 56.27 9.56 8.69
CA ASN A 482 56.26 8.10 8.74
C ASN A 482 55.35 7.56 9.84
N ALA A 483 55.22 8.29 10.95
CA ALA A 483 54.30 7.96 12.04
C ALA A 483 52.81 8.17 11.69
N MET A 484 52.51 8.87 10.59
CA MET A 484 51.13 9.11 10.15
C MET A 484 50.44 7.88 9.55
N LEU A 485 51.17 6.82 9.18
CA LEU A 485 50.58 5.66 8.48
C LEU A 485 49.40 5.02 9.24
N PRO A 486 49.48 4.77 10.57
CA PRO A 486 48.35 4.25 11.34
C PRO A 486 47.18 5.26 11.42
N VAL A 487 47.49 6.56 11.50
CA VAL A 487 46.47 7.62 11.53
C VAL A 487 45.69 7.64 10.22
N VAL A 488 46.38 7.55 9.08
CA VAL A 488 45.72 7.54 7.76
C VAL A 488 44.80 6.34 7.60
N THR A 489 45.19 5.19 8.15
CA THR A 489 44.35 3.98 8.16
C THR A 489 43.04 4.23 8.90
N ILE A 490 43.11 4.87 10.07
CA ILE A 490 41.91 5.20 10.85
C ILE A 490 41.07 6.27 10.16
N ILE A 491 41.68 7.29 9.55
CA ILE A 491 40.96 8.28 8.75
C ILE A 491 40.14 7.59 7.68
N ALA A 492 40.75 6.66 6.94
CA ALA A 492 40.10 5.94 5.86
C ALA A 492 38.87 5.16 6.36
N ILE A 493 38.97 4.50 7.51
CA ILE A 493 37.84 3.79 8.15
C ILE A 493 36.77 4.79 8.65
N SER A 494 37.19 5.91 9.25
CA SER A 494 36.28 6.90 9.83
C SER A 494 35.44 7.64 8.79
N VAL A 495 35.87 7.73 7.52
CA VAL A 495 35.05 8.31 6.45
C VAL A 495 33.71 7.58 6.32
N GLY A 496 33.66 6.26 6.54
CA GLY A 496 32.39 5.52 6.53
C GLY A 496 31.48 5.90 7.69
N SER A 497 32.06 6.14 8.86
CA SER A 497 31.32 6.60 10.03
C SER A 497 30.76 8.01 9.87
N VAL A 498 31.41 8.89 9.09
CA VAL A 498 30.90 10.26 8.82
C VAL A 498 29.54 10.20 8.16
N VAL A 499 29.38 9.30 7.19
CA VAL A 499 28.13 9.16 6.43
C VAL A 499 27.08 8.41 7.25
N SER A 500 27.51 7.45 8.08
CA SER A 500 26.62 6.79 9.04
C SER A 500 26.08 7.74 10.12
N GLY A 501 26.78 8.85 10.36
CA GLY A 501 26.44 9.83 11.40
C GLY A 501 26.53 9.26 12.81
N GLY A 502 25.80 9.89 13.72
CA GLY A 502 25.76 9.53 15.13
C GLY A 502 24.39 9.79 15.71
N VAL A 503 23.57 8.74 15.75
CA VAL A 503 22.18 8.78 16.22
C VAL A 503 22.05 9.50 17.57
N LEU A 504 22.91 9.16 18.53
CA LEU A 504 22.90 9.76 19.86
C LEU A 504 23.25 11.25 19.82
N THR A 505 24.34 11.62 19.15
CA THR A 505 24.78 13.01 19.06
C THR A 505 23.71 13.88 18.41
N GLU A 506 23.17 13.44 17.28
CA GLU A 506 22.14 14.19 16.58
C GLU A 506 20.85 14.32 17.40
N THR A 507 20.48 13.28 18.15
CA THR A 507 19.31 13.33 19.05
C THR A 507 19.49 14.33 20.18
N ILE A 508 20.64 14.32 20.84
CA ILE A 508 20.92 15.19 22.00
C ILE A 508 20.93 16.66 21.61
N PHE A 509 21.59 16.97 20.49
CA PHE A 509 21.70 18.33 19.99
C PHE A 509 20.55 18.70 19.06
N SER A 510 19.54 17.85 18.91
CA SER A 510 18.45 18.02 17.93
C SER A 510 18.96 18.42 16.53
N TRP A 511 20.13 17.90 16.15
CA TRP A 511 20.75 18.18 14.87
C TRP A 511 19.95 17.44 13.79
N PRO A 512 19.45 18.12 12.75
CA PRO A 512 18.49 17.54 11.81
C PRO A 512 19.19 16.66 10.75
N GLY A 513 19.91 15.64 11.22
CA GLY A 513 20.63 14.67 10.42
C GLY A 513 19.89 13.34 10.25
N MET A 514 20.56 12.40 9.58
CA MET A 514 20.05 11.07 9.25
C MET A 514 19.74 10.21 10.49
N GLY A 515 20.59 10.27 11.51
CA GLY A 515 20.42 9.53 12.75
C GLY A 515 19.25 10.05 13.60
N TYR A 516 19.07 11.37 13.66
CA TYR A 516 17.88 11.95 14.28
C TYR A 516 16.59 11.57 13.55
N PHE A 517 16.61 11.65 12.21
CA PHE A 517 15.47 11.25 11.38
C PHE A 517 15.13 9.75 11.55
N LEU A 518 16.14 8.89 11.67
CA LEU A 518 15.96 7.47 11.94
C LEU A 518 15.21 7.22 13.26
N VAL A 519 15.59 7.92 14.34
CA VAL A 519 14.93 7.81 15.64
C VAL A 519 13.49 8.28 15.56
N GLN A 520 13.25 9.45 14.95
CA GLN A 520 11.89 9.98 14.78
C GLN A 520 11.02 9.01 13.97
N SER A 521 11.53 8.49 12.86
CA SER A 521 10.81 7.53 12.02
C SER A 521 10.52 6.22 12.76
N THR A 522 11.45 5.76 13.60
CA THR A 522 11.26 4.56 14.43
C THR A 522 10.17 4.76 15.47
N LEU A 523 10.17 5.91 16.16
CA LEU A 523 9.15 6.23 17.16
C LEU A 523 7.76 6.42 16.53
N GLN A 524 7.71 6.93 15.30
CA GLN A 524 6.49 7.12 14.51
C GLN A 524 6.05 5.85 13.76
N GLN A 525 6.79 4.74 13.90
CA GLN A 525 6.54 3.49 13.15
C GLN A 525 6.49 3.69 11.62
N ASP A 526 7.28 4.63 11.10
CA ASP A 526 7.41 4.92 9.68
C ASP A 526 8.39 3.93 9.01
N TYR A 527 7.89 2.73 8.74
CA TYR A 527 8.70 1.61 8.29
C TYR A 527 9.50 1.86 7.01
N PRO A 528 8.96 2.47 5.93
CA PRO A 528 9.74 2.76 4.72
C PRO A 528 10.89 3.71 5.00
N SER A 529 10.67 4.76 5.79
CA SER A 529 11.72 5.70 6.18
C SER A 529 12.84 5.00 6.93
N VAL A 530 12.50 4.17 7.93
CA VAL A 530 13.48 3.43 8.72
C VAL A 530 14.24 2.42 7.83
N GLN A 531 13.54 1.68 6.97
CA GLN A 531 14.15 0.73 6.02
C GLN A 531 15.11 1.41 5.04
N GLY A 532 14.67 2.48 4.39
CA GLY A 532 15.47 3.20 3.40
C GLY A 532 16.72 3.82 4.02
N VAL A 533 16.58 4.42 5.21
CA VAL A 533 17.72 4.97 5.94
C VAL A 533 18.70 3.86 6.35
N PHE A 534 18.26 2.75 6.94
CA PHE A 534 19.17 1.65 7.30
C PHE A 534 19.89 1.07 6.10
N PHE A 535 19.18 0.84 4.98
CA PHE A 535 19.79 0.33 3.77
C PHE A 535 20.89 1.28 3.26
N LEU A 536 20.60 2.59 3.21
CA LEU A 536 21.59 3.57 2.77
C LEU A 536 22.78 3.69 3.72
N LEU A 537 22.57 3.68 5.04
CA LEU A 537 23.67 3.70 6.00
C LEU A 537 24.57 2.47 5.81
N ALA A 538 23.98 1.29 5.61
CA ALA A 538 24.72 0.07 5.33
C ALA A 538 25.48 0.16 3.99
N LEU A 539 24.82 0.60 2.92
CA LEU A 539 25.43 0.77 1.61
C LEU A 539 26.62 1.75 1.66
N LEU A 540 26.43 2.91 2.27
CA LEU A 540 27.45 3.95 2.39
C LEU A 540 28.63 3.49 3.26
N THR A 541 28.36 2.73 4.33
CA THR A 541 29.41 2.10 5.15
C THR A 541 30.21 1.09 4.33
N ILE A 542 29.55 0.25 3.54
CA ILE A 542 30.23 -0.73 2.69
C ILE A 542 31.08 -0.02 1.62
N VAL A 543 30.53 1.01 0.97
CA VAL A 543 31.26 1.83 -0.02
C VAL A 543 32.48 2.48 0.61
N ALA A 544 32.33 3.10 1.77
CA ALA A 544 33.45 3.73 2.46
C ALA A 544 34.53 2.73 2.89
N ASN A 545 34.14 1.53 3.34
CA ASN A 545 35.09 0.46 3.65
C ASN A 545 35.82 -0.05 2.38
N VAL A 546 35.17 -0.07 1.23
CA VAL A 546 35.84 -0.39 -0.04
C VAL A 546 36.82 0.72 -0.43
N VAL A 547 36.45 1.98 -0.28
CA VAL A 547 37.35 3.12 -0.52
C VAL A 547 38.55 3.06 0.42
N ALA A 548 38.34 2.75 1.71
CA ALA A 548 39.39 2.65 2.71
C ALA A 548 40.40 1.54 2.36
N ASP A 549 39.91 0.36 2.00
CA ASP A 549 40.75 -0.76 1.56
C ASP A 549 41.59 -0.40 0.33
N VAL A 550 41.00 0.30 -0.64
CA VAL A 550 41.69 0.74 -1.85
C VAL A 550 42.77 1.76 -1.50
N LEU A 551 42.47 2.76 -0.67
CA LEU A 551 43.45 3.74 -0.19
C LEU A 551 44.60 3.06 0.56
N TYR A 552 44.29 2.08 1.41
CA TYR A 552 45.29 1.32 2.15
C TYR A 552 46.23 0.56 1.21
N ALA A 553 45.69 -0.11 0.19
CA ALA A 553 46.47 -0.82 -0.82
C ALA A 553 47.41 0.10 -1.64
N PHE A 554 47.04 1.37 -1.83
CA PHE A 554 47.91 2.36 -2.49
C PHE A 554 48.97 2.95 -1.57
N LEU A 555 48.66 3.12 -0.28
CA LEU A 555 49.52 3.81 0.68
C LEU A 555 50.55 2.90 1.35
N ASP A 556 50.27 1.61 1.53
CA ASP A 556 51.20 0.65 2.12
C ASP A 556 51.77 -0.33 1.08
N PRO A 557 53.00 -0.12 0.57
CA PRO A 557 53.66 -1.01 -0.37
C PRO A 557 54.07 -2.38 0.22
N ARG A 558 53.93 -2.58 1.55
CA ARG A 558 54.18 -3.86 2.22
C ARG A 558 52.97 -4.77 2.19
N VAL A 559 51.78 -4.22 1.99
CA VAL A 559 50.57 -4.98 1.67
C VAL A 559 50.76 -5.48 0.25
N ARG A 560 51.38 -6.66 0.14
CA ARG A 560 51.48 -7.37 -1.13
C ARG A 560 50.07 -7.75 -1.55
N LEU A 561 49.44 -6.87 -2.35
CA LEU A 561 48.35 -7.23 -3.24
C LEU A 561 48.69 -8.56 -3.83
#